data_AF-A0A920UBZ6-F1
#
_entry.id   AF-A0A920UBZ6-F1
#
_cell.length_a   1.000
_cell.length_b   1.000
_cell.length_c   1.000
_cell.angle_alpha   90.00
_cell.angle_beta   90.00
_cell.angle_gamma   90.00
#
_symmetry.space_group_name_H-M   'P 1'
#
loop_
_entity.id
_entity.type
_entity.pdbx_description
1 polymer ?
#
loop_
_entity_poly.entity_id
_entity_poly.type
_entity_poly.pdbx_seq_one_letter_code
_entity_poly.pdbx_strand_id
1 'polypeptide(L)' 'MTTNAEHHRWLDLTVEEALEPDVPICDPHHHFWDRPNDRYFLDDLYNDLSGGHNVASTVFIECQAMYRRDGPEK' A
#
# COMPACT_ATOMS: atom_id res chain seq x y z
N MET A 1 5.14 -12.03 14.53
CA MET A 1 4.76 -11.02 13.52
C MET A 1 4.43 -11.78 12.26
N THR A 2 3.29 -11.47 11.64
CA THR A 2 2.89 -12.03 10.34
C THR A 2 3.88 -11.55 9.29
N THR A 3 4.40 -12.45 8.46
CA THR A 3 5.25 -12.10 7.32
C THR A 3 4.43 -11.41 6.23
N ASN A 4 5.05 -10.60 5.35
CA ASN A 4 4.36 -10.06 4.17
C ASN A 4 3.64 -11.18 3.38
N ALA A 5 4.25 -12.35 3.26
CA ALA A 5 3.67 -13.50 2.54
C ALA A 5 2.44 -14.11 3.24
N GLU A 6 2.36 -14.06 4.57
CA GLU A 6 1.15 -14.46 5.29
C GLU A 6 0.05 -13.38 5.19
N HIS A 7 0.42 -12.10 5.13
CA HIS A 7 -0.52 -11.01 4.90
C HIS A 7 -1.17 -11.10 3.50
N HIS A 8 -0.38 -11.30 2.44
CA HIS A 8 -0.93 -11.48 1.09
C HIS A 8 -1.85 -12.69 0.99
N ARG A 9 -1.49 -13.82 1.61
CA ARG A 9 -2.37 -15.01 1.66
C ARG A 9 -3.71 -14.74 2.32
N TRP A 10 -3.77 -13.82 3.28
CA TRP A 10 -5.02 -13.40 3.89
C TRP A 10 -5.82 -12.47 2.98
N LEU A 11 -5.17 -11.51 2.30
CA LEU A 11 -5.82 -10.61 1.33
C LEU A 11 -6.41 -11.41 0.15
N ASP A 12 -5.73 -12.45 -0.31
CA ASP A 12 -6.15 -13.29 -1.45
C ASP A 12 -7.34 -14.21 -1.12
N LEU A 13 -7.85 -14.23 0.11
CA LEU A 13 -8.99 -15.07 0.49
C LEU A 13 -10.28 -14.69 -0.24
N THR A 14 -10.41 -13.42 -0.63
CA THR A 14 -11.60 -12.89 -1.28
C THR A 14 -11.19 -11.87 -2.34
N VAL A 15 -11.69 -12.06 -3.56
CA VAL A 15 -11.55 -11.09 -4.66
C VAL A 15 -12.94 -10.66 -5.07
N GLU A 16 -13.21 -9.36 -5.01
CA GLU A 16 -14.50 -8.77 -5.35
C GLU A 16 -14.42 -8.03 -6.69
N GLU A 17 -15.52 -8.03 -7.44
CA GLU A 17 -15.63 -7.23 -8.66
C GLU A 17 -15.87 -5.76 -8.30
N ALA A 18 -15.13 -4.86 -8.93
CA ALA A 18 -15.29 -3.43 -8.73
C ALA A 18 -16.69 -2.97 -9.18
N LEU A 19 -17.43 -2.37 -8.24
CA LEU A 19 -18.68 -1.70 -8.55
C LEU A 19 -18.39 -0.37 -9.25
N GLU A 20 -19.19 -0.06 -10.27
CA GLU A 20 -19.09 1.19 -11.02
C GLU A 20 -17.65 1.50 -11.47
N PRO A 21 -17.01 0.60 -12.24
CA PRO A 21 -15.57 0.63 -12.49
C PRO A 21 -15.08 1.90 -13.19
N ASP A 22 -15.98 2.66 -13.84
CA ASP A 22 -15.64 3.90 -14.53
C ASP A 22 -15.58 5.13 -13.61
N VAL A 23 -16.13 5.06 -12.39
CA VAL A 23 -16.18 6.20 -11.47
C VAL A 23 -14.75 6.56 -11.02
N PRO A 24 -14.28 7.79 -11.28
CA PRO A 24 -12.94 8.18 -10.88
C PRO A 24 -12.85 8.33 -9.35
N ILE A 25 -11.90 7.63 -8.76
CA ILE A 25 -11.64 7.62 -7.32
C ILE A 25 -10.30 8.31 -7.03
N CYS A 26 -10.27 9.08 -5.96
CA CYS A 26 -9.03 9.50 -5.32
C CYS A 26 -8.85 8.65 -4.06
N ASP A 27 -7.78 7.87 -3.96
CA ASP A 27 -7.37 7.28 -2.69
C ASP A 27 -6.72 8.38 -1.83
N PRO A 28 -7.40 8.86 -0.78
CA PRO A 28 -6.95 10.05 -0.07
C PRO A 28 -5.84 9.77 0.95
N HIS A 29 -5.44 8.50 1.15
CA HIS A 29 -4.53 8.17 2.25
C HIS A 29 -3.81 6.83 2.05
N HIS A 30 -2.53 6.90 1.72
CA HIS A 30 -1.61 5.77 1.89
C HIS A 30 -0.26 6.21 2.47
N HIS A 31 0.49 5.24 2.99
CA HIS A 31 1.84 5.41 3.51
C HIS A 31 2.79 4.46 2.78
N PHE A 32 4.09 4.73 2.86
CA PHE A 32 5.12 3.76 2.50
C PHE A 32 5.88 3.33 3.73
N TRP A 33 6.21 2.04 3.79
CA TRP A 33 6.87 1.42 4.91
C TRP A 33 8.03 0.56 4.45
N ASP A 34 9.18 0.72 5.13
CA ASP A 34 10.34 -0.16 5.04
C ASP A 34 10.63 -0.75 6.42
N ARG A 35 9.82 -1.73 6.82
CA ARG A 35 9.92 -2.40 8.12
C ARG A 35 10.03 -3.91 7.93
N PRO A 36 10.76 -4.62 8.80
CA PRO A 36 10.79 -6.08 8.76
C PRO A 36 9.37 -6.65 8.87
N ASN A 37 8.96 -7.44 7.87
CA ASN A 37 7.63 -8.06 7.78
C ASN A 37 6.44 -7.08 7.65
N ASP A 38 6.69 -5.83 7.29
CA ASP A 38 5.66 -4.80 7.07
C ASP A 38 6.21 -3.80 6.04
N ARG A 39 6.61 -4.33 4.87
CA ARG A 39 7.09 -3.52 3.75
C ARG A 39 5.92 -3.24 2.80
N TYR A 40 5.73 -1.96 2.45
CA TYR A 40 4.75 -1.50 1.48
C TYR A 40 5.31 -0.31 0.71
N PHE A 41 5.50 -0.46 -0.60
CA PHE A 41 6.07 0.55 -1.48
C PHE A 41 5.27 0.68 -2.78
N LEU A 42 5.82 1.44 -3.74
CA LEU A 42 5.18 1.74 -5.01
C LEU A 42 4.66 0.50 -5.76
N ASP A 43 5.43 -0.60 -5.78
CA ASP A 43 5.01 -1.83 -6.46
C ASP A 43 3.79 -2.47 -5.79
N ASP A 44 3.75 -2.44 -4.45
CA ASP A 44 2.62 -2.97 -3.66
C ASP A 44 1.37 -2.11 -3.91
N LEU A 45 1.53 -0.78 -3.88
CA LEU A 45 0.45 0.15 -4.24
C LEU A 45 -0.05 -0.10 -5.67
N TYR A 46 0.83 -0.26 -6.66
CA TYR A 46 0.40 -0.54 -8.04
C TYR A 46 -0.43 -1.83 -8.15
N ASN A 47 -0.06 -2.87 -7.41
CA ASN A 47 -0.83 -4.10 -7.37
C ASN A 47 -2.23 -3.85 -6.77
N ASP A 48 -2.32 -3.13 -5.66
CA ASP A 48 -3.61 -2.80 -5.03
C ASP A 48 -4.50 -1.92 -5.93
N LEU A 49 -3.91 -0.95 -6.63
CA LEU A 49 -4.61 -0.09 -7.59
C LEU A 49 -5.13 -0.86 -8.81
N SER A 50 -4.65 -2.08 -9.06
CA SER A 50 -5.08 -2.91 -10.19
C SER A 50 -6.31 -3.77 -9.90
N GLY A 51 -6.98 -3.59 -8.75
CA GLY A 51 -8.16 -4.34 -8.31
C GLY A 51 -9.47 -4.07 -9.08
N GLY A 52 -9.44 -3.34 -10.20
CA GLY A 52 -10.60 -3.08 -11.06
C GLY A 52 -11.30 -1.74 -10.85
N HIS A 53 -10.97 -1.00 -9.79
CA HIS A 53 -11.45 0.37 -9.58
C HIS A 53 -10.68 1.39 -10.43
N ASN A 54 -11.35 2.43 -10.94
CA ASN A 54 -10.69 3.56 -11.61
C ASN A 54 -10.10 4.55 -10.59
N VAL A 55 -8.99 4.16 -9.95
CA VAL A 55 -8.23 5.07 -9.07
C VAL A 55 -7.39 6.01 -9.94
N ALA A 56 -7.84 7.26 -10.06
CA ALA A 56 -7.23 8.27 -10.93
C ALA A 56 -6.10 9.05 -10.24
N SER A 57 -6.10 9.09 -8.91
CA SER A 57 -5.10 9.80 -8.12
C SER A 57 -5.00 9.21 -6.72
N THR A 58 -3.85 9.39 -6.09
CA THR A 58 -3.63 8.99 -4.70
C THR A 58 -2.94 10.10 -3.92
N VAL A 59 -3.09 10.10 -2.60
CA VAL A 59 -2.39 11.04 -1.70
C VAL A 59 -1.47 10.26 -0.76
N PHE A 60 -0.17 10.48 -0.93
CA PHE A 60 0.85 9.97 -0.02
C PHE A 60 0.92 10.84 1.24
N ILE A 61 0.86 10.21 2.40
CA ILE A 61 0.98 10.88 3.70
C ILE A 61 2.33 10.52 4.33
N GLU A 62 3.19 11.52 4.50
CA GLU A 62 4.48 11.33 5.15
C GLU A 62 4.29 10.99 6.64
N CYS A 63 4.98 9.95 7.12
CA CYS A 63 4.72 9.34 8.43
C CYS A 63 6.00 9.09 9.24
N GLN A 64 7.04 9.88 8.99
CA GLN A 64 8.37 9.73 9.62
C GLN A 64 9.08 8.42 9.25
N ALA A 65 8.57 7.69 8.25
CA ALA A 65 9.28 6.59 7.66
C ALA A 65 10.53 7.13 6.95
N MET A 66 11.67 6.46 7.13
CA MET A 66 12.93 6.83 6.45
C MET A 66 13.46 8.24 6.76
N TYR A 67 13.00 8.90 7.84
CA TYR A 67 13.42 10.27 8.21
C TYR A 67 14.93 10.41 8.47
N ARG A 68 15.59 9.30 8.84
CA ARG A 68 17.03 9.22 9.05
C ARG A 68 17.56 7.85 8.65
N ARG A 69 17.92 7.71 7.37
CA ARG A 69 18.50 6.46 6.84
C ARG A 69 19.90 6.17 7.39
N ASP A 70 20.70 7.23 7.59
CA ASP A 70 22.12 7.13 7.91
C ASP A 70 22.50 8.08 9.09
N GLY A 71 23.55 7.76 9.84
CA GLY A 71 24.17 8.63 10.86
C GLY A 71 24.46 7.96 12.21
N PRO A 72 25.12 8.65 13.16
CA PRO A 72 25.47 8.07 14.47
C PRO A 72 24.24 7.62 15.27
N GLU A 73 24.38 6.49 15.98
CA GLU A 73 23.40 6.07 16.98
C GLU A 73 23.24 7.15 18.06
N LYS A 74 22.03 7.26 18.60
CA LYS A 74 21.72 8.18 19.69
C LYS A 74 22.19 7.60 21.02
#